data_AF-A0A2G2J7J0-F1
#
_entry.id   AF-A0A2G2J7J0-F1
#
_cell.length_a   1.000
_cell.length_b   1.000
_cell.length_c   1.000
_cell.angle_alpha   90.00
_cell.angle_beta   90.00
_cell.angle_gamma   90.00
#
_symmetry.space_group_name_H-M   'P 1'
#
loop_
_entity.id
_entity.type
_entity.pdbx_description
1 polymer ?
#
loop_
_entity_poly.entity_id
_entity_poly.type
_entity_poly.pdbx_seq_one_letter_code
_entity_poly.pdbx_strand_id
1 'polypeptide(L)'
;MSDDLLKQIRLQILELEGKISALRVAEGALLKVVGVVNRASGDNPPEVIEGSIKADVLELLADYSDGLAALEVLKMLKVKRVNLLRTSLSPQLSRLKREGRLLYDGGRWKLKRRER
;
A
#
# COMPACT_ATOMS: atom_id res chain seq x y z
N MET A 1 20.73 -20.75 31.12
CA MET A 1 19.92 -21.26 29.99
C MET A 1 19.17 -20.15 29.25
N SER A 2 18.62 -19.14 29.92
CA SER A 2 17.83 -18.08 29.27
C SER A 2 18.60 -17.16 28.31
N ASP A 3 19.89 -16.93 28.55
CA ASP A 3 20.73 -16.05 27.70
C ASP A 3 21.01 -16.64 26.31
N ASP A 4 21.11 -17.97 26.21
CA ASP A 4 21.41 -18.66 24.94
C ASP A 4 20.19 -18.62 24.00
N LEU A 5 19.00 -18.83 24.56
CA LEU A 5 17.73 -18.69 23.85
C LEU A 5 17.50 -17.24 23.39
N LEU A 6 17.81 -16.25 24.24
CA LEU A 6 17.73 -14.84 23.87
C LEU A 6 18.69 -14.48 22.74
N LYS A 7 19.91 -15.04 22.73
CA LYS A 7 20.85 -14.89 21.62
C LYS A 7 20.32 -15.53 20.34
N GLN A 8 19.76 -16.73 20.41
CA GLN A 8 19.16 -17.40 19.25
C GLN A 8 18.00 -16.58 18.66
N ILE A 9 17.09 -16.07 19.49
CA ILE A 9 15.96 -15.26 19.04
C ILE A 9 16.46 -13.98 18.35
N ARG A 10 17.48 -13.31 18.91
CA ARG A 10 18.06 -12.11 18.30
C ARG A 10 18.70 -12.38 16.94
N LEU A 11 19.40 -13.51 16.80
CA LEU A 11 19.99 -13.92 15.53
C LEU A 11 18.89 -14.21 14.49
N GLN A 12 17.82 -14.88 14.88
CA GLN A 12 16.67 -15.15 13.99
C GLN A 12 15.98 -13.86 13.54
N ILE A 13 15.80 -12.88 14.44
CA ILE A 13 15.22 -11.58 14.07
C ILE A 13 16.10 -10.88 13.03
N LEU A 14 17.41 -10.85 13.24
CA LEU A 14 18.36 -10.19 12.34
C LEU A 14 18.37 -10.86 10.95
N GLU A 15 18.28 -12.18 10.91
CA GLU A 15 18.15 -12.94 9.66
C GLU A 15 16.84 -12.62 8.92
N LEU A 16 15.71 -12.56 9.65
CA LEU A 16 14.41 -12.22 9.08
C LEU A 16 14.38 -10.79 8.54
N GLU A 17 14.98 -9.83 9.24
CA GLU A 17 15.11 -8.45 8.77
C GLU A 17 15.90 -8.37 7.46
N GLY A 18 16.99 -9.15 7.36
CA GLY A 18 17.76 -9.28 6.12
C GLY A 18 16.93 -9.84 4.96
N LYS A 19 16.15 -10.91 5.20
CA LYS A 19 15.24 -11.50 4.21
C LYS A 19 14.16 -10.52 3.77
N ILE A 20 13.55 -9.77 4.68
CA ILE A 20 12.55 -8.75 4.38
C ILE A 20 13.16 -7.64 3.51
N SER A 21 14.37 -7.19 3.83
CA SER A 21 15.07 -6.18 3.03
C SER A 21 15.32 -6.67 1.60
N ALA A 22 15.82 -7.90 1.43
CA ALA A 22 16.06 -8.49 0.13
C ALA A 22 14.76 -8.64 -0.70
N LEU A 23 13.68 -9.08 -0.07
CA LEU A 23 12.37 -9.21 -0.73
C LEU A 23 11.83 -7.85 -1.19
N ARG A 24 11.99 -6.78 -0.40
CA ARG A 24 11.59 -5.43 -0.80
C ARG A 24 12.38 -4.90 -2.00
N VAL A 25 13.67 -5.20 -2.07
CA VAL A 25 14.50 -4.84 -3.23
C VAL A 25 14.03 -5.59 -4.48
N ALA A 26 13.73 -6.89 -4.36
CA ALA A 26 13.19 -7.69 -5.45
C ALA A 26 11.81 -7.20 -5.91
N GLU A 27 10.94 -6.82 -4.98
CA GLU A 27 9.63 -6.22 -5.24
C GLU A 27 9.77 -4.91 -6.04
N GLY A 28 10.65 -4.00 -5.62
CA GLY A 28 10.94 -2.76 -6.34
C GLY A 28 11.49 -2.99 -7.76
N ALA A 29 12.28 -4.05 -7.96
CA ALA A 29 12.77 -4.44 -9.29
C ALA A 29 11.63 -4.97 -10.19
N LEU A 30 10.73 -5.78 -9.65
CA LEU A 30 9.56 -6.28 -10.38
C LEU A 30 8.58 -5.15 -10.73
N LEU A 31 8.37 -4.19 -9.83
CA LEU A 31 7.56 -2.99 -10.08
C LEU A 31 8.10 -2.17 -11.26
N LYS A 32 9.42 -2.04 -11.41
CA LYS A 32 10.01 -1.39 -12.59
C LYS A 32 9.69 -2.12 -13.89
N VAL A 33 9.67 -3.46 -13.88
CA VAL A 33 9.27 -4.27 -15.04
C VAL A 33 7.80 -4.05 -15.37
N VAL A 34 6.91 -4.05 -14.36
CA VAL A 34 5.47 -3.76 -14.55
C VAL A 34 5.24 -2.32 -15.05
N GLY A 35 6.02 -1.35 -14.55
CA GLY A 35 5.99 0.05 -15.01
C GLY A 35 6.49 0.24 -16.44
N VAL A 36 7.37 -0.63 -16.94
CA VAL A 36 7.76 -0.66 -18.36
C VAL A 36 6.64 -1.24 -19.22
N VAL A 37 5.96 -2.30 -18.77
CA VAL A 37 4.82 -2.90 -19.50
C VAL A 37 3.66 -1.90 -19.66
N ASN A 38 3.38 -1.07 -18.66
CA ASN A 38 2.31 -0.06 -18.74
C ASN A 38 2.63 1.14 -19.65
N ARG A 39 3.90 1.46 -19.92
CA ARG A 39 4.29 2.63 -20.75
C ARG A 39 4.05 2.43 -22.25
N ALA A 40 3.81 1.20 -22.71
CA ALA A 40 3.49 0.92 -24.11
C ALA A 40 2.00 1.17 -24.47
N SER A 41 1.14 1.45 -23.48
CA SER A 41 -0.28 1.76 -23.71
C SER A 41 -0.53 3.22 -23.34
N GLY A 42 -0.60 4.07 -24.37
CA GLY A 42 -0.67 5.53 -24.26
C GLY A 42 -1.98 6.07 -23.66
N ASP A 43 -2.14 5.95 -22.35
CA ASP A 43 -3.14 6.66 -21.57
C ASP A 43 -2.59 6.88 -20.15
N ASN A 44 -2.02 8.06 -19.89
CA ASN A 44 -1.31 8.36 -18.63
C ASN A 44 -2.24 9.05 -17.61
N PRO A 45 -2.79 8.34 -16.62
CA PRO A 45 -3.19 8.96 -15.36
C PRO A 45 -1.94 9.37 -14.54
N PRO A 46 -2.04 10.37 -13.65
CA PRO A 46 -0.90 10.92 -12.92
C PRO A 46 -0.14 9.83 -12.15
N GLU A 47 1.19 9.87 -12.29
CA GLU A 47 2.16 8.93 -11.74
C GLU A 47 1.98 8.78 -10.21
N VAL A 48 1.68 7.57 -9.76
CA VAL A 48 1.54 7.27 -8.33
C VAL A 48 2.95 7.07 -7.77
N ILE A 49 3.43 8.06 -6.98
CA ILE A 49 4.73 7.98 -6.32
C ILE A 49 4.68 6.88 -5.25
N GLU A 50 5.57 5.90 -5.37
CA GLU A 50 5.76 4.79 -4.43
C GLU A 50 6.07 5.34 -3.02
N GLY A 51 5.46 4.77 -1.97
CA GLY A 51 5.59 5.29 -0.61
C GLY A 51 4.86 6.61 -0.36
N SER A 52 3.90 7.00 -1.20
CA SER A 52 2.93 8.06 -0.89
C SER A 52 1.66 7.50 -0.25
N ILE A 53 0.95 8.31 0.55
CA ILE A 53 -0.33 7.90 1.17
C ILE A 53 -1.33 7.42 0.11
N LYS A 54 -1.29 8.00 -1.10
CA LYS A 54 -2.13 7.58 -2.22
C LYS A 54 -1.82 6.15 -2.68
N ALA A 55 -0.53 5.83 -2.83
CA ALA A 55 -0.10 4.51 -3.24
C ALA A 55 -0.60 3.45 -2.24
N ASP A 56 -0.34 3.69 -0.96
CA ASP A 56 -0.73 2.76 0.10
C ASP A 56 -2.27 2.57 0.19
N VAL A 57 -3.05 3.63 -0.06
CA VAL A 57 -4.53 3.52 -0.12
C VAL A 57 -4.98 2.62 -1.27
N LEU A 58 -4.37 2.76 -2.45
CA LEU A 58 -4.72 1.95 -3.62
C LEU A 58 -4.29 0.50 -3.46
N GLU A 59 -3.09 0.27 -2.94
CA GLU A 59 -2.57 -1.05 -2.60
C GLU A 59 -3.48 -1.73 -1.57
N LEU A 60 -3.80 -1.05 -0.46
CA LEU A 60 -4.69 -1.58 0.56
C LEU A 60 -6.05 -1.95 -0.02
N LEU A 61 -6.68 -1.09 -0.81
CA LEU A 61 -8.01 -1.37 -1.36
C LEU A 61 -8.00 -2.42 -2.49
N ALA A 62 -6.82 -2.81 -3.01
CA ALA A 62 -6.68 -3.93 -3.95
C ALA A 62 -7.01 -5.27 -3.30
N ASP A 63 -6.68 -5.41 -2.01
CA ASP A 63 -6.91 -6.65 -1.27
C ASP A 63 -8.35 -6.77 -0.72
N TYR A 64 -9.16 -5.71 -0.81
CA TYR A 64 -10.51 -5.65 -0.23
C TYR A 64 -11.55 -5.28 -1.30
N SER A 65 -12.05 -6.28 -2.00
CA SER A 65 -13.07 -6.12 -3.06
C SER A 65 -14.35 -5.43 -2.60
N ASP A 66 -14.77 -5.67 -1.36
CA ASP A 66 -15.96 -5.05 -0.76
C ASP A 66 -15.70 -3.63 -0.24
N GLY A 67 -14.44 -3.20 -0.28
CA GLY A 67 -14.00 -1.91 0.20
C GLY A 67 -14.02 -1.75 1.71
N LEU A 68 -13.47 -0.62 2.14
CA LEU A 68 -13.26 -0.32 3.55
C LEU A 68 -13.87 1.04 3.92
N ALA A 69 -14.40 1.15 5.13
CA ALA A 69 -14.76 2.42 5.70
C ALA A 69 -13.51 3.28 5.93
N ALA A 70 -13.66 4.60 5.93
CA ALA A 70 -12.52 5.52 6.07
C ALA A 70 -11.70 5.30 7.37
N LEU A 71 -12.36 4.90 8.45
CA LEU A 71 -11.69 4.57 9.72
C LEU A 71 -10.92 3.25 9.65
N GLU A 72 -11.42 2.27 8.89
CA GLU A 72 -10.73 0.99 8.65
C GLU A 72 -9.48 1.23 7.79
N VAL A 73 -9.61 2.01 6.71
CA VAL A 73 -8.46 2.45 5.90
C VAL A 73 -7.41 3.13 6.77
N LEU A 74 -7.81 4.06 7.64
CA LEU A 74 -6.88 4.74 8.55
C LEU A 74 -6.19 3.77 9.51
N LYS A 75 -6.94 2.83 10.10
CA LYS A 75 -6.40 1.84 11.05
C LYS A 75 -5.36 0.94 10.38
N MET A 76 -5.66 0.46 9.17
CA MET A 76 -4.78 -0.44 8.42
C MET A 76 -3.52 0.30 7.94
N LEU A 77 -3.67 1.53 7.44
CA LEU A 77 -2.53 2.33 7.01
C LEU A 77 -1.64 2.74 8.18
N LYS A 78 -2.17 2.88 9.40
CA LYS A 78 -1.36 3.14 10.59
C LYS A 78 -0.39 2.01 10.95
N VAL A 79 -0.66 0.78 10.50
CA VAL A 79 0.29 -0.34 10.65
C VAL A 79 1.55 -0.10 9.83
N LYS A 80 1.42 0.46 8.61
CA LYS A 80 2.55 0.84 7.75
C LYS A 80 3.10 2.25 8.07
N ARG A 81 2.27 3.16 8.59
CA ARG A 81 2.60 4.57 8.90
C ARG A 81 2.11 5.02 10.26
N VAL A 82 3.00 4.94 11.25
CA VAL A 82 2.70 5.26 12.66
C VAL A 82 2.09 6.67 12.86
N ASN A 83 2.48 7.66 12.05
CA ASN A 83 2.07 9.07 12.20
C ASN A 83 0.98 9.56 11.23
N LEU A 84 0.20 8.65 10.62
CA LEU A 84 -0.85 9.06 9.68
C LEU A 84 -2.05 9.73 10.40
N LEU A 85 -2.30 11.01 10.09
CA LEU A 85 -3.45 11.75 10.59
C LEU A 85 -4.69 11.55 9.71
N ARG A 86 -5.87 11.49 10.33
CA ARG A 86 -7.17 11.38 9.63
C ARG A 86 -7.43 12.57 8.71
N THR A 87 -7.01 13.76 9.12
CA THR A 87 -7.09 15.00 8.35
C THR A 87 -6.31 14.92 7.04
N SER A 88 -5.26 14.10 6.99
CA SER A 88 -4.47 13.84 5.78
C SER A 88 -5.07 12.76 4.89
N LEU A 89 -5.94 11.90 5.41
CA LEU A 89 -6.54 10.77 4.65
C LEU A 89 -7.78 11.20 3.86
N SER A 90 -8.69 11.97 4.45
CA SER A 90 -9.94 12.40 3.79
C SER A 90 -9.72 13.18 2.48
N PRO A 91 -8.75 14.12 2.39
CA PRO A 91 -8.41 14.78 1.13
C PRO A 91 -7.88 13.81 0.08
N GLN A 92 -7.13 12.79 0.48
CA GLN A 92 -6.55 11.82 -0.45
C GLN A 92 -7.62 10.89 -1.02
N LEU A 93 -8.52 10.37 -0.19
CA LEU A 93 -9.66 9.55 -0.64
C LEU A 93 -10.56 10.34 -1.62
N SER A 94 -10.87 11.59 -1.27
CA SER A 94 -11.66 12.48 -2.14
C SER A 94 -10.95 12.76 -3.47
N ARG A 95 -9.63 12.96 -3.45
CA ARG A 95 -8.83 13.20 -4.64
C ARG A 95 -8.77 11.96 -5.53
N LEU A 96 -8.52 10.78 -4.96
CA LEU A 96 -8.51 9.50 -5.69
C LEU A 96 -9.88 9.16 -6.29
N LYS A 97 -10.98 9.54 -5.62
CA LYS A 97 -12.34 9.47 -6.20
C LYS A 97 -12.49 10.34 -7.43
N ARG A 98 -12.05 11.62 -7.33
CA ARG A 98 -12.10 12.58 -8.45
C ARG A 98 -11.23 12.14 -9.63
N GLU A 99 -10.08 11.53 -9.33
CA GLU A 99 -9.19 10.90 -10.31
C GLU A 99 -9.78 9.60 -10.91
N GLY A 100 -10.99 9.20 -10.51
CA GLY A 100 -11.68 8.01 -11.03
C GLY A 100 -11.07 6.68 -10.57
N ARG A 101 -10.15 6.70 -9.59
CA ARG A 101 -9.46 5.51 -9.08
C ARG A 101 -10.26 4.80 -8.00
N LEU A 102 -11.06 5.54 -7.23
CA LEU A 102 -11.90 5.02 -6.16
C LEU A 102 -13.38 5.32 -6.40
N LEU A 103 -14.22 4.44 -5.85
CA LEU A 103 -15.65 4.62 -5.70
C LEU A 103 -15.99 4.76 -4.21
N TYR A 104 -17.02 5.54 -3.91
CA TYR A 104 -17.59 5.62 -2.57
C TYR A 104 -19.03 5.17 -2.62
N ASP A 105 -19.31 4.07 -1.94
CA ASP A 105 -20.60 3.38 -1.93
C ASP A 105 -21.25 3.54 -0.55
N GLY A 106 -21.77 4.74 -0.27
CA GLY A 106 -22.57 5.03 0.93
C GLY A 106 -21.90 4.88 2.30
N GLY A 107 -20.61 4.54 2.36
CA GLY A 107 -19.91 4.23 3.60
C GLY A 107 -18.56 3.53 3.40
N ARG A 108 -18.38 2.89 2.24
CA ARG A 108 -17.16 2.15 1.90
C ARG A 108 -16.44 2.75 0.69
N TRP A 109 -15.12 2.79 0.78
CA TRP A 109 -14.21 3.13 -0.31
C TRP A 109 -13.77 1.86 -1.02
N LYS A 110 -13.96 1.80 -2.33
CA LYS A 110 -13.64 0.66 -3.18
C LYS A 110 -12.73 1.12 -4.32
N LEU A 111 -11.86 0.24 -4.82
CA LEU A 111 -11.22 0.50 -6.10
C LEU A 111 -12.27 0.50 -7.21
N LYS A 112 -12.17 1.47 -8.12
CA LYS A 112 -12.92 1.41 -9.37
C LYS A 112 -12.26 0.31 -10.21
N ARG A 113 -12.92 -0.84 -10.40
CA ARG A 113 -12.44 -1.84 -11.36
C ARG A 113 -12.33 -1.17 -12.72
N ARG A 114 -11.19 -1.33 -13.40
CA ARG A 114 -11.09 -1.03 -14.84
C ARG A 114 -12.08 -1.96 -15.53
N GLU A 115 -13.19 -1.42 -16.03
CA GLU A 115 -13.93 -2.08 -17.11
C GLU A 115 -12.95 -2.18 -18.28
N ARG A 116 -12.74 -3.41 -18.75
CA ARG A 116 -11.88 -3.71 -19.91
C ARG A 116 -12.56 -3.26 -21.18
#